data_AF-A0A9E4GKV7-F1
#
_entry.id   AF-A0A9E4GKV7-F1
#
_cell.length_a   1.000
_cell.length_b   1.000
_cell.length_c   1.000
_cell.angle_alpha   90.00
_cell.angle_beta   90.00
_cell.angle_gamma   90.00
#
_symmetry.space_group_name_H-M   'P 1'
#
loop_
_entity.id
_entity.type
_entity.pdbx_description
1 polymer ?
#
loop_
_entity_poly.entity_id
_entity_poly.type
_entity_poly.pdbx_seq_one_letter_code
_entity_poly.pdbx_strand_id
1 'polypeptide(L)'
;MNNEALRKGIVPGVIAGYIFLAFIGAGMVPVMDAEGGMSGMEMGMGMLDSIGGMLGADAFIAFIVHIIISAIAGALYTAVFVNNVNLGSALVNVVIGGLIYGLIWWIVGSNIIGPIIAGGDLLQLSIGPSFYGHIIFGHLLAFIVLRDALMSEE
;
A
#
# COMPACT_ATOMS: atom_id res chain seq x y z
N MET A 1 -2.81 11.68 20.20
CA MET A 1 -3.23 11.37 18.82
C MET A 1 -4.76 11.48 18.76
N ASN A 2 -5.32 12.23 17.82
CA ASN A 2 -6.78 12.47 17.73
C ASN A 2 -7.50 11.23 17.17
N ASN A 3 -8.49 10.71 17.90
CA ASN A 3 -9.30 9.55 17.50
C ASN A 3 -10.07 9.81 16.19
N GLU A 4 -10.46 11.06 15.93
CA GLU A 4 -11.14 11.45 14.71
C GLU A 4 -10.22 11.31 13.49
N ALA A 5 -8.97 11.76 13.62
CA ALA A 5 -7.98 11.66 12.54
C ALA A 5 -7.72 10.20 12.17
N LEU A 6 -7.57 9.30 13.16
CA LEU A 6 -7.45 7.86 12.91
C LEU A 6 -8.65 7.32 12.13
N ARG A 7 -9.87 7.62 12.58
CA ARG A 7 -11.11 7.14 11.95
C ARG A 7 -11.23 7.58 10.49
N LYS A 8 -10.85 8.82 10.19
CA LYS A 8 -10.84 9.36 8.81
C LYS A 8 -9.89 8.60 7.88
N GLY A 9 -8.88 7.91 8.40
CA GLY A 9 -7.93 7.14 7.60
C GLY A 9 -8.29 5.66 7.41
N ILE A 10 -9.11 5.09 8.29
CA ILE A 10 -9.43 3.64 8.26
C ILE A 10 -10.14 3.27 6.95
N VAL A 11 -11.23 3.96 6.62
CA VAL A 11 -12.03 3.64 5.42
C VAL A 11 -11.23 3.84 4.13
N PRO A 12 -10.53 4.98 3.94
CA PRO A 12 -9.60 5.14 2.81
C PRO A 12 -8.54 4.05 2.74
N GLY A 13 -7.98 3.64 3.88
CA GLY A 13 -7.01 2.54 3.98
C GLY A 13 -7.57 1.21 3.48
N VAL A 14 -8.78 0.85 3.92
CA VAL A 14 -9.47 -0.37 3.46
C VAL A 14 -9.70 -0.34 1.95
N ILE A 15 -10.20 0.79 1.42
CA ILE A 15 -10.48 0.94 -0.02
C ILE A 15 -9.18 0.84 -0.82
N ALA A 16 -8.14 1.57 -0.43
CA ALA A 16 -6.84 1.54 -1.10
C ALA A 16 -6.22 0.14 -1.03
N GLY A 17 -6.34 -0.55 0.11
CA GLY A 17 -5.87 -1.92 0.29
C GLY A 17 -6.57 -2.95 -0.58
N TYR A 18 -7.90 -2.83 -0.73
CA TYR A 18 -8.68 -3.67 -1.63
C TYR A 18 -8.31 -3.44 -3.10
N ILE A 19 -8.20 -2.17 -3.52
CA ILE A 19 -7.78 -1.84 -4.89
C ILE A 19 -6.36 -2.35 -5.15
N PHE A 20 -5.44 -2.16 -4.21
CA PHE A 20 -4.09 -2.70 -4.27
C PHE A 20 -4.09 -4.21 -4.51
N LEU A 21 -4.93 -4.96 -3.79
CA LEU A 21 -5.09 -6.40 -4.01
C LEU A 21 -5.70 -6.73 -5.37
N ALA A 22 -6.63 -5.93 -5.88
CA ALA A 22 -7.17 -6.16 -7.22
C ALA A 22 -6.08 -6.01 -8.31
N PHE A 23 -5.08 -5.15 -8.09
CA PHE A 23 -3.97 -4.95 -9.03
C PHE A 23 -2.82 -5.95 -8.85
N ILE A 24 -2.44 -6.30 -7.61
CA ILE A 24 -1.26 -7.16 -7.32
C ILE A 24 -1.68 -8.56 -6.85
N GLY A 25 -2.79 -8.68 -6.13
CA GLY A 25 -3.28 -9.90 -5.48
C GLY A 25 -3.80 -10.97 -6.42
N ALA A 26 -4.19 -10.60 -7.65
CA ALA A 26 -4.58 -11.57 -8.68
C ALA A 26 -3.41 -12.40 -9.24
N GLY A 27 -2.18 -12.19 -8.75
CA GLY A 27 -0.99 -12.87 -9.26
C GLY A 27 -0.52 -12.35 -10.60
N MET A 28 -1.08 -11.24 -11.09
CA MET A 28 -0.59 -10.61 -12.31
C MET A 28 0.71 -9.86 -12.02
N VAL A 29 1.80 -10.43 -12.51
CA VAL A 29 3.15 -9.87 -12.39
C VAL A 29 3.56 -9.31 -13.75
N PRO A 30 3.99 -8.04 -13.86
CA PRO A 30 4.51 -7.51 -15.10
C PRO A 30 5.75 -8.29 -15.55
N VAL A 31 5.73 -8.78 -16.79
CA VAL A 31 6.88 -9.40 -17.44
C VAL A 31 7.74 -8.31 -18.03
N MET A 32 8.91 -8.12 -17.45
CA MET A 32 9.89 -7.15 -17.94
C MET A 32 10.78 -7.85 -18.97
N ASP A 33 10.94 -7.23 -20.14
CA ASP A 33 11.94 -7.68 -21.12
C ASP A 33 13.37 -7.35 -20.64
N ALA A 34 14.35 -7.81 -21.41
CA ALA A 34 15.77 -7.61 -21.08
C ALA A 34 16.20 -6.12 -21.08
N GLU A 35 15.40 -5.24 -21.66
CA GLU A 35 15.63 -3.78 -21.74
C GLU A 35 14.87 -3.02 -20.63
N GLY A 36 14.09 -3.74 -19.80
CA GLY A 36 13.26 -3.16 -18.74
C GLY A 36 11.90 -2.64 -19.23
N GLY A 37 11.51 -2.96 -20.46
CA GLY A 37 10.18 -2.68 -21.01
C GLY A 37 9.14 -3.69 -20.51
N MET A 38 7.90 -3.24 -20.28
CA MET A 38 6.80 -4.13 -19.91
C MET A 38 6.26 -4.82 -21.17
N SER A 39 6.51 -6.12 -21.29
CA SER A 39 6.15 -6.93 -22.46
C SER A 39 4.84 -7.69 -22.31
N GLY A 40 4.35 -7.85 -21.08
CA GLY A 40 3.10 -8.54 -20.78
C GLY A 40 2.82 -8.67 -19.29
N MET A 41 1.80 -9.48 -18.96
CA MET A 41 1.42 -9.83 -17.60
C MET A 41 1.40 -11.36 -17.50
N GLU A 42 2.13 -11.91 -16.53
CA GLU A 42 2.14 -13.35 -16.24
C GLU A 42 1.42 -13.65 -14.92
N MET A 43 0.91 -14.88 -14.82
CA MET A 43 0.35 -15.42 -13.58
C MET A 43 1.49 -15.95 -12.70
N GLY A 44 1.93 -15.14 -11.75
CA GLY A 44 2.81 -15.53 -10.65
C GLY A 44 2.03 -15.88 -9.38
N MET A 45 2.76 -16.17 -8.28
CA MET A 45 2.13 -16.25 -6.95
C MET A 45 1.47 -14.91 -6.63
N GLY A 46 0.16 -14.95 -6.34
CA GLY A 46 -0.56 -13.78 -5.88
C GLY A 46 0.00 -13.28 -4.56
N MET A 47 -0.16 -11.98 -4.29
CA MET A 47 0.18 -11.44 -2.98
C MET A 47 -0.49 -12.23 -1.84
N LEU A 48 -1.72 -12.69 -2.06
CA LEU A 48 -2.46 -13.49 -1.07
C LEU A 48 -1.81 -14.85 -0.82
N ASP A 49 -1.26 -15.50 -1.83
CA ASP A 49 -0.53 -16.76 -1.67
C ASP A 49 0.77 -16.53 -0.90
N SER A 50 1.46 -15.42 -1.17
CA SER A 50 2.68 -15.02 -0.47
C SER A 50 2.41 -14.76 1.02
N ILE A 51 1.39 -13.97 1.33
CA ILE A 51 0.96 -13.71 2.72
C ILE A 51 0.47 -15.00 3.38
N GLY A 52 -0.34 -15.81 2.69
CA GLY A 52 -0.82 -17.09 3.20
C GLY A 52 0.33 -18.05 3.54
N GLY A 53 1.34 -18.14 2.68
CA GLY A 53 2.55 -18.90 2.92
C GLY A 53 3.34 -18.41 4.14
N MET A 54 3.47 -17.09 4.31
CA MET A 54 4.13 -16.50 5.49
C MET A 54 3.39 -16.81 6.80
N LEU A 55 2.05 -16.86 6.75
CA LEU A 55 1.21 -17.05 7.93
C LEU A 55 0.85 -18.52 8.19
N GLY A 56 1.17 -19.44 7.25
CA GLY A 56 0.65 -20.81 7.26
C GLY A 56 -0.88 -20.85 7.18
N ALA A 57 -1.49 -19.91 6.45
CA ALA A 57 -2.93 -19.69 6.39
C ALA A 57 -3.46 -19.71 4.95
N ASP A 58 -4.77 -19.85 4.81
CA ASP A 58 -5.43 -19.79 3.50
C ASP A 58 -5.53 -18.36 2.94
N ALA A 59 -5.91 -18.25 1.67
CA ALA A 59 -6.03 -16.98 0.96
C ALA A 59 -7.07 -16.02 1.59
N PHE A 60 -8.09 -16.55 2.29
CA PHE A 60 -9.10 -15.73 2.94
C PHE A 60 -8.55 -15.06 4.21
N ILE A 61 -7.82 -15.81 5.03
CA ILE A 61 -7.11 -15.26 6.19
C ILE A 61 -6.05 -14.25 5.73
N ALA A 62 -5.28 -14.56 4.69
CA ALA A 62 -4.30 -13.65 4.09
C ALA A 62 -4.96 -12.34 3.61
N PHE A 63 -6.14 -12.44 2.98
CA PHE A 63 -6.93 -11.28 2.56
C PHE A 63 -7.35 -10.43 3.76
N ILE A 64 -7.90 -11.03 4.81
CA ILE A 64 -8.30 -10.30 6.03
C ILE A 64 -7.12 -9.57 6.64
N VAL A 65 -5.97 -10.24 6.79
CA VAL A 65 -4.76 -9.64 7.35
C VAL A 65 -4.30 -8.46 6.51
N HIS A 66 -4.30 -8.58 5.19
CA HIS A 66 -3.95 -7.48 4.30
C HIS A 66 -4.89 -6.28 4.47
N ILE A 67 -6.20 -6.50 4.57
CA ILE A 67 -7.18 -5.43 4.79
C ILE A 67 -6.98 -4.75 6.15
N ILE A 68 -6.66 -5.51 7.20
CA ILE A 68 -6.35 -4.96 8.53
C ILE A 68 -5.10 -4.09 8.46
N ILE A 69 -4.02 -4.56 7.83
CA ILE A 69 -2.78 -3.80 7.66
C ILE A 69 -3.05 -2.53 6.86
N SER A 70 -3.84 -2.61 5.80
CA SER A 70 -4.21 -1.46 4.97
C SER A 70 -5.04 -0.43 5.75
N ALA A 71 -5.96 -0.88 6.61
CA ALA A 71 -6.70 -0.01 7.52
C ALA A 71 -5.79 0.70 8.52
N ILE A 72 -4.81 -0.01 9.10
CA ILE A 72 -3.81 0.56 10.00
C ILE A 72 -2.94 1.59 9.27
N ALA A 73 -2.47 1.27 8.07
CA ALA A 73 -1.70 2.18 7.22
C ALA A 73 -2.53 3.44 6.91
N GLY A 74 -3.80 3.28 6.53
CA GLY A 74 -4.70 4.41 6.32
C GLY A 74 -4.86 5.30 7.55
N ALA A 75 -5.09 4.69 8.72
CA ALA A 75 -5.19 5.42 9.98
C ALA A 75 -3.91 6.17 10.34
N LEU A 76 -2.74 5.56 10.11
CA LEU A 76 -1.43 6.19 10.33
C LEU A 76 -1.18 7.34 9.34
N TYR A 77 -1.65 7.23 8.09
CA TYR A 77 -1.54 8.29 7.10
C TYR A 77 -2.24 9.57 7.58
N THR A 78 -3.50 9.49 7.98
CA THR A 78 -4.25 10.66 8.44
C THR A 78 -3.82 11.14 9.82
N ALA A 79 -3.55 10.23 10.76
CA ALA A 79 -3.22 10.60 12.13
C ALA A 79 -1.80 11.13 12.31
N VAL A 80 -0.85 10.64 11.50
CA VAL A 80 0.56 11.00 11.61
C VAL A 80 1.03 11.77 10.39
N PHE A 81 0.88 11.22 9.18
CA PHE A 81 1.50 11.82 8.00
C PHE A 81 0.88 13.17 7.63
N VAL A 82 -0.44 13.23 7.42
CA VAL A 82 -1.16 14.46 7.04
C VAL A 82 -1.01 15.57 8.09
N ASN A 83 -0.99 15.21 9.38
CA ASN A 83 -0.87 16.19 10.45
C ASN A 83 0.53 16.80 10.60
N ASN A 84 1.57 16.13 10.09
CA ASN A 84 2.96 16.57 10.27
C ASN A 84 3.65 16.96 8.95
N VAL A 85 3.05 16.63 7.81
CA VAL A 85 3.63 16.87 6.48
C VAL A 85 2.69 17.80 5.70
N ASN A 86 3.14 19.03 5.48
CA ASN A 86 2.48 19.98 4.60
C ASN A 86 3.44 20.41 3.49
N LEU A 87 3.15 19.98 2.26
CA LEU A 87 3.96 20.27 1.07
C LEU A 87 3.42 21.46 0.26
N GLY A 88 2.57 22.29 0.88
CA GLY A 88 2.06 23.53 0.32
C GLY A 88 0.64 23.42 -0.23
N SER A 89 0.43 22.66 -1.31
CA SER A 89 -0.89 22.52 -1.94
C SER A 89 -1.48 21.11 -1.79
N ALA A 90 -2.81 21.01 -1.84
CA ALA A 90 -3.53 19.74 -1.76
C ALA A 90 -3.08 18.76 -2.85
N LEU A 91 -2.91 19.23 -4.08
CA LEU A 91 -2.42 18.40 -5.20
C LEU A 91 -1.00 17.90 -4.97
N VAL A 92 -0.11 18.75 -4.44
CA VAL A 92 1.27 18.36 -4.11
C VAL A 92 1.29 17.34 -2.96
N ASN A 93 0.43 17.49 -1.95
CA ASN A 93 0.27 16.49 -0.90
C ASN A 93 -0.22 15.14 -1.44
N VAL A 94 -1.08 15.12 -2.47
CA VAL A 94 -1.51 13.87 -3.11
C VAL A 94 -0.37 13.23 -3.90
N VAL A 95 0.27 13.99 -4.79
CA VAL A 95 1.31 13.44 -5.69
C VAL A 95 2.59 13.11 -4.91
N ILE A 96 3.17 14.10 -4.24
CA ILE A 96 4.45 13.91 -3.55
C ILE A 96 4.25 13.21 -2.20
N GLY A 97 3.23 13.60 -1.44
CA GLY A 97 2.95 12.97 -0.16
C GLY A 97 2.50 11.51 -0.31
N GLY A 98 1.67 11.20 -1.31
CA GLY A 98 1.31 9.82 -1.67
C GLY A 98 2.53 8.99 -2.08
N LEU A 99 3.41 9.55 -2.92
CA LEU A 99 4.68 8.90 -3.30
C LEU A 99 5.56 8.60 -2.09
N ILE A 100 5.81 9.58 -1.22
CA ILE A 100 6.64 9.42 -0.02
C ILE A 100 6.03 8.34 0.89
N TYR A 101 4.71 8.39 1.11
CA TYR A 101 4.05 7.44 1.99
C TYR A 101 4.07 6.01 1.42
N GLY A 102 3.90 5.88 0.10
CA GLY A 102 4.06 4.61 -0.61
C GLY A 102 5.48 4.06 -0.47
N LEU A 103 6.51 4.90 -0.65
CA LEU A 103 7.91 4.51 -0.45
C LEU A 103 8.19 4.04 0.99
N ILE A 104 7.64 4.74 1.99
CA ILE A 104 7.76 4.34 3.40
C ILE A 104 7.19 2.92 3.59
N TRP A 105 5.99 2.65 3.10
CA TRP A 105 5.38 1.33 3.24
C TRP A 105 6.01 0.24 2.39
N TRP A 106 6.58 0.58 1.23
CA TRP A 106 7.39 -0.37 0.48
C TRP A 106 8.61 -0.81 1.30
N ILE A 107 9.34 0.13 1.90
CA ILE A 107 10.50 -0.18 2.74
C ILE A 107 10.06 -0.94 3.99
N VAL A 108 9.11 -0.40 4.75
CA VAL A 108 8.68 -0.94 6.04
C VAL A 108 7.90 -2.24 5.89
N GLY A 109 6.88 -2.26 5.04
CA GLY A 109 6.01 -3.42 4.83
C GLY A 109 6.74 -4.54 4.07
N SER A 110 7.16 -4.26 2.84
CA SER A 110 7.69 -5.31 1.95
C SER A 110 9.13 -5.73 2.25
N ASN A 111 9.98 -4.83 2.75
CA ASN A 111 11.42 -5.08 2.87
C ASN A 111 11.90 -5.25 4.31
N ILE A 112 11.04 -4.99 5.30
CA ILE A 112 11.35 -5.18 6.73
C ILE A 112 10.36 -6.15 7.36
N ILE A 113 9.08 -5.80 7.44
CA ILE A 113 8.07 -6.61 8.14
C ILE A 113 7.89 -7.97 7.46
N GLY A 114 7.69 -7.99 6.13
CA GLY A 114 7.51 -9.23 5.36
C GLY A 114 8.66 -10.22 5.55
N PRO A 115 9.93 -9.82 5.32
CA PRO A 115 11.08 -10.68 5.53
C PRO A 115 11.25 -11.14 6.99
N ILE A 116 10.97 -10.29 7.99
CA ILE A 116 11.00 -10.70 9.40
C ILE A 116 10.02 -11.86 9.66
N ILE A 117 8.79 -11.75 9.15
CA ILE A 117 7.76 -12.78 9.32
C ILE A 117 8.16 -14.06 8.57
N ALA A 118 8.69 -13.93 7.36
CA ALA A 118 9.09 -15.04 6.51
C ALA A 118 10.45 -15.68 6.91
N GLY A 119 11.20 -15.09 7.84
CA GLY A 119 12.56 -15.51 8.19
C GLY A 119 13.60 -15.27 7.11
N GLY A 120 13.40 -14.26 6.25
CA GLY A 120 14.29 -13.90 5.15
C GLY A 120 15.18 -12.68 5.42
N ASP A 121 15.99 -12.31 4.42
CA ASP A 121 16.90 -11.16 4.50
C ASP A 121 16.16 -9.82 4.42
N LEU A 122 16.62 -8.85 5.21
CA LEU A 122 16.05 -7.51 5.27
C LEU A 122 16.59 -6.60 4.14
N LEU A 123 15.80 -5.60 3.74
CA LEU A 123 16.22 -4.51 2.86
C LEU A 123 16.71 -4.96 1.47
N GLN A 124 16.14 -6.04 0.93
CA GLN A 124 16.36 -6.50 -0.44
C GLN A 124 15.61 -5.61 -1.45
N LEU A 125 16.05 -4.36 -1.58
CA LEU A 125 15.41 -3.33 -2.38
C LEU A 125 15.46 -3.69 -3.87
N SER A 126 14.30 -4.03 -4.43
CA SER A 126 14.11 -4.27 -5.86
C SER A 126 12.97 -3.41 -6.40
N ILE A 127 13.20 -2.80 -7.57
CA ILE A 127 12.15 -2.10 -8.31
C ILE A 127 11.39 -3.16 -9.09
N GLY A 128 10.22 -3.52 -8.57
CA GLY A 128 9.39 -4.58 -9.12
C GLY A 128 7.92 -4.43 -8.69
N PRO A 129 7.12 -5.50 -8.80
CA PRO A 129 5.68 -5.45 -8.54
C PRO A 129 5.34 -4.89 -7.15
N SER A 130 6.09 -5.30 -6.11
CA SER A 130 5.91 -4.78 -4.76
C SER A 130 6.17 -3.26 -4.68
N PHE A 131 7.23 -2.76 -5.32
CA PHE A 131 7.52 -1.33 -5.38
C PHE A 131 6.35 -0.57 -6.01
N TYR A 132 5.95 -0.94 -7.23
CA TYR A 132 4.87 -0.26 -7.95
C TYR A 132 3.54 -0.32 -7.20
N GLY A 133 3.22 -1.48 -6.63
CA GLY A 133 2.03 -1.63 -5.80
C GLY A 133 2.00 -0.60 -4.68
N HIS A 134 3.09 -0.46 -3.92
CA HIS A 134 3.12 0.44 -2.77
C HIS A 134 3.08 1.92 -3.19
N ILE A 135 3.67 2.27 -4.33
CA ILE A 135 3.52 3.62 -4.90
C ILE A 135 2.06 3.90 -5.26
N ILE A 136 1.39 2.96 -5.92
CA ILE A 136 -0.04 3.06 -6.26
C ILE A 136 -0.90 3.17 -5.00
N PHE A 137 -0.63 2.34 -3.99
CA PHE A 137 -1.30 2.39 -2.69
C PHE A 137 -1.21 3.78 -2.06
N GLY A 138 0.01 4.33 -1.98
CA GLY A 138 0.25 5.64 -1.37
C GLY A 138 -0.53 6.77 -2.06
N HIS A 139 -0.57 6.76 -3.40
CA HIS A 139 -1.34 7.75 -4.17
C HIS A 139 -2.85 7.56 -4.01
N LEU A 140 -3.35 6.33 -4.09
CA LEU A 140 -4.77 6.03 -3.91
C LEU A 140 -5.24 6.48 -2.53
N LEU A 141 -4.48 6.15 -1.49
CA LEU A 141 -4.78 6.55 -0.13
C LEU A 141 -4.83 8.08 0.01
N ALA A 142 -3.79 8.77 -0.49
CA ALA A 142 -3.74 10.23 -0.45
C ALA A 142 -4.91 10.88 -1.19
N PHE A 143 -5.25 10.36 -2.37
CA PHE A 143 -6.36 10.84 -3.18
C PHE A 143 -7.71 10.65 -2.49
N ILE A 144 -7.99 9.46 -1.95
CA ILE A 144 -9.27 9.17 -1.28
C ILE A 144 -9.43 10.04 -0.03
N VAL A 145 -8.36 10.20 0.76
CA VAL A 145 -8.37 11.08 1.94
C VAL A 145 -8.65 12.54 1.55
N LEU A 146 -8.02 13.04 0.48
CA LEU A 146 -8.28 14.40 0.01
C LEU A 146 -9.73 14.54 -0.49
N ARG A 147 -10.22 13.58 -1.29
CA ARG A 147 -11.61 13.56 -1.77
C ARG A 147 -12.58 13.66 -0.60
N ASP A 148 -12.40 12.83 0.43
CA ASP A 148 -13.31 12.80 1.58
C ASP A 148 -13.30 14.10 2.36
N ALA A 149 -12.15 14.76 2.46
CA ALA A 149 -12.07 16.09 3.07
C ALA A 149 -12.90 17.12 2.27
N LEU A 150 -12.76 17.15 0.95
CA LEU A 150 -13.47 18.10 0.08
C LEU A 150 -14.99 17.90 0.09
N MET A 151 -15.47 16.66 0.16
CA MET A 151 -16.92 16.37 0.20
C MET A 151 -17.56 16.62 1.57
N SER A 152 -16.75 16.78 2.63
CA SER A 152 -17.25 17.03 3.99
C SER A 152 -17.51 18.51 4.31
N GLU A 153 -17.15 19.41 3.39
CA GLU A 153 -17.32 20.85 3.50
C GLU A 153 -18.61 21.38 2.79
N GLU A 154 -19.36 20.51 2.12
CA GLU A 154 -20.71 20.79 1.54
C GLU A 154 -21.84 20.52 2.55
#